data_AF-A0A2K3KRV7-F1
#
_entry.id   AF-A0A2K3KRV7-F1
#
_cell.length_a   1.000
_cell.length_b   1.000
_cell.length_c   1.000
_cell.angle_alpha   90.00
_cell.angle_beta   90.00
_cell.angle_gamma   90.00
#
_symmetry.space_group_name_H-M   'P 1'
#
loop_
_entity.id
_entity.type
_entity.pdbx_description
1 polymer ?
#
loop_
_entity_poly.entity_id
_entity_poly.type
_entity_poly.pdbx_seq_one_letter_code
_entity_poly.pdbx_strand_id
1 'polypeptide(L)'
;MPAMMGKSKAQQKLIDNLAGEFGKVQREFHLPPGDFPNVEHFRESLRGYNIDKFEKLNLLKPKMKQVVDDMLAYDIPNLLKNFKNPSL
;
A
#
# COMPACT_ATOMS: atom_id res chain seq x y z
N MET A 1 3.57 -10.21 11.91
CA MET A 1 2.75 -10.87 12.96
C MET A 1 3.62 -11.79 13.81
N PRO A 2 3.30 -12.01 15.10
CA PRO A 2 4.05 -12.92 15.97
C PRO A 2 4.06 -14.35 15.40
N ALA A 3 5.20 -15.05 15.45
CA ALA A 3 5.34 -16.35 14.82
C ALA A 3 4.57 -17.50 15.52
N MET A 4 4.36 -17.41 16.84
CA MET A 4 3.88 -18.55 17.65
C MET A 4 2.57 -18.25 18.41
N MET A 5 2.52 -17.22 19.26
CA MET A 5 1.36 -16.92 20.13
C MET A 5 1.01 -15.43 20.10
N GLY A 6 -0.28 -15.10 20.31
CA GLY A 6 -0.75 -13.71 20.40
C GLY A 6 -1.15 -13.06 19.07
N LYS A 7 -1.26 -13.82 17.99
CA LYS A 7 -1.62 -13.35 16.64
C LYS A 7 -2.95 -12.58 16.62
N SER A 8 -4.03 -13.14 17.16
CA SER A 8 -5.32 -12.46 17.23
C SER A 8 -5.24 -11.12 17.99
N LYS A 9 -4.54 -11.08 19.13
CA LYS A 9 -4.33 -9.83 19.89
C LYS A 9 -3.50 -8.80 19.12
N ALA A 10 -2.49 -9.25 18.38
CA ALA A 10 -1.67 -8.39 17.53
C ALA A 10 -2.45 -7.83 16.34
N GLN A 11 -3.28 -8.66 15.69
CA GLN A 11 -4.19 -8.23 14.62
C GLN A 11 -5.20 -7.21 15.15
N GLN A 12 -5.82 -7.47 16.30
CA GLN A 12 -6.75 -6.52 16.90
C GLN A 12 -6.08 -5.18 17.19
N LYS A 13 -4.89 -5.20 17.82
CA LYS A 13 -4.12 -3.98 18.09
C LYS A 13 -3.77 -3.20 16.81
N LEU A 14 -3.44 -3.90 15.72
CA LEU A 14 -3.16 -3.29 14.41
C LEU A 14 -4.41 -2.61 13.84
N ILE A 15 -5.56 -3.30 13.88
CA ILE A 15 -6.86 -2.83 13.40
C ILE A 15 -7.36 -1.64 14.22
N ASP A 16 -7.16 -1.66 15.55
CA ASP A 16 -7.54 -0.57 16.45
C ASP A 16 -6.69 0.69 16.18
N ASN A 17 -5.40 0.51 15.88
CA ASN A 17 -4.46 1.62 15.58
C ASN A 17 -4.31 1.92 14.08
N LEU A 18 -5.26 1.49 13.23
CA LEU A 18 -5.10 1.52 11.77
C LEU A 18 -4.76 2.92 11.21
N ALA A 19 -5.38 3.97 11.73
CA ALA A 19 -5.06 5.36 11.34
C ALA A 19 -3.60 5.73 11.65
N GLY A 20 -3.09 5.29 12.81
CA GLY A 20 -1.71 5.49 13.20
C GLY A 20 -0.74 4.73 12.29
N GLU A 21 -1.10 3.52 11.86
CA GLU A 21 -0.30 2.75 10.89
C GLU A 21 -0.29 3.41 9.50
N PHE A 22 -1.42 3.96 9.03
CA PHE A 22 -1.46 4.75 7.79
C PHE A 22 -0.54 5.95 7.88
N GLY A 23 -0.57 6.70 8.99
CA GLY A 23 0.32 7.85 9.20
C GLY A 23 1.81 7.48 9.28
N LYS A 24 2.16 6.24 9.62
CA LYS A 24 3.56 5.75 9.52
C LYS A 24 3.92 5.49 8.06
N VAL A 25 3.10 4.73 7.34
CA VAL A 25 3.31 4.40 5.92
C VAL A 25 3.41 5.68 5.07
N GLN A 26 2.53 6.65 5.34
CA GLN A 26 2.54 7.96 4.67
C GLN A 26 3.90 8.65 4.80
N ARG A 27 4.48 8.66 6.00
CA ARG A 27 5.77 9.30 6.27
C ARG A 27 6.96 8.50 5.73
N GLU A 28 6.93 7.18 5.87
CA GLU A 28 8.02 6.29 5.44
C GLU A 28 8.16 6.22 3.93
N PHE A 29 7.04 6.25 3.20
CA PHE A 29 7.02 6.14 1.73
C PHE A 29 6.66 7.45 1.03
N HIS A 30 6.59 8.56 1.75
CA HIS A 30 6.30 9.90 1.22
C HIS A 30 5.01 9.97 0.38
N LEU A 31 3.97 9.25 0.80
CA LEU A 31 2.71 9.16 0.06
C LEU A 31 1.76 10.33 0.40
N PRO A 32 1.01 10.85 -0.57
CA PRO A 32 -0.09 11.79 -0.31
C PRO A 32 -1.18 11.17 0.58
N PRO A 33 -1.84 11.95 1.44
CA PRO A 33 -2.95 11.44 2.26
C PRO A 33 -4.15 10.98 1.43
N GLY A 34 -4.34 11.54 0.22
CA GLY A 34 -5.43 11.17 -0.69
C GLY A 34 -5.31 9.77 -1.30
N ASP A 35 -4.13 9.15 -1.23
CA ASP A 35 -3.88 7.81 -1.77
C ASP A 35 -4.30 6.70 -0.79
N PHE A 36 -4.66 7.06 0.44
CA PHE A 36 -5.08 6.11 1.45
C PHE A 36 -6.59 5.90 1.43
N PRO A 37 -7.06 4.66 1.64
CA PRO A 37 -8.50 4.38 1.73
C PRO A 37 -9.09 4.97 3.02
N ASN A 38 -10.43 5.06 3.07
CA ASN A 38 -11.12 5.43 4.30
C ASN A 38 -10.80 4.41 5.43
N VAL A 39 -10.35 4.92 6.58
CA VAL A 39 -9.88 4.10 7.70
C VAL A 39 -10.96 3.16 8.23
N GLU A 40 -12.19 3.66 8.39
CA GLU A 40 -13.30 2.87 8.95
C GLU A 40 -13.69 1.72 8.00
N HIS A 41 -13.84 2.04 6.71
CA HIS A 41 -14.15 1.05 5.69
C HIS A 41 -13.04 -0.02 5.53
N PHE A 42 -11.78 0.42 5.59
CA PHE A 42 -10.64 -0.52 5.52
C PHE A 42 -10.58 -1.39 6.77
N ARG A 43 -10.92 -0.85 7.94
CA ARG A 43 -10.99 -1.62 9.19
C ARG A 43 -12.02 -2.73 9.12
N GLU A 44 -13.23 -2.44 8.63
CA GLU A 44 -14.28 -3.44 8.43
C GLU A 44 -13.83 -4.54 7.47
N SER A 45 -13.24 -4.16 6.35
CA SER A 45 -12.68 -5.10 5.38
C SER A 45 -11.65 -6.02 6.03
N LEU A 46 -10.70 -5.47 6.80
CA LEU A 46 -9.63 -6.25 7.45
C LEU A 46 -10.13 -7.25 8.49
N ARG A 47 -11.28 -7.03 9.13
CA ARG A 47 -11.84 -7.97 10.13
C ARG A 47 -12.17 -9.33 9.53
N GLY A 48 -12.46 -9.38 8.23
CA GLY A 48 -12.76 -10.63 7.51
C GLY A 48 -11.53 -11.43 7.07
N TYR A 49 -10.31 -10.87 7.21
CA TYR A 49 -9.08 -11.51 6.73
C TYR A 49 -8.21 -12.03 7.86
N ASN A 50 -7.46 -13.09 7.58
CA ASN A 50 -6.35 -13.54 8.41
C ASN A 50 -5.06 -12.87 7.93
N ILE A 51 -4.58 -11.87 8.66
CA ILE A 51 -3.39 -11.07 8.28
C ILE A 51 -2.12 -11.92 8.22
N ASP A 52 -2.05 -13.05 8.95
CA ASP A 52 -0.91 -13.96 8.86
C ASP A 52 -0.73 -14.58 7.47
N LYS A 53 -1.80 -14.61 6.65
CA LYS A 53 -1.78 -15.12 5.28
C LYS A 53 -1.34 -14.09 4.26
N PHE A 54 -1.19 -12.82 4.64
CA PHE A 54 -0.74 -11.80 3.72
C PHE A 54 0.70 -12.07 3.31
N GLU A 55 0.97 -11.96 2.02
CA GLU A 55 2.33 -11.99 1.52
C GLU A 55 3.12 -10.84 2.16
N LYS A 56 4.31 -11.15 2.66
CA LYS A 56 5.17 -10.12 3.24
C LYS A 56 5.58 -9.14 2.15
N LEU A 57 5.72 -7.87 2.49
CA LEU A 57 6.12 -6.83 1.54
C LEU A 57 7.48 -7.10 0.87
N ASN A 58 8.38 -7.81 1.53
CA ASN A 58 9.66 -8.25 0.96
C ASN A 58 9.55 -9.52 0.08
N LEU A 59 8.40 -10.21 0.13
CA LEU A 59 8.03 -11.31 -0.77
C LEU A 59 7.24 -10.80 -2.00
N LEU A 60 6.55 -9.66 -1.88
CA LEU A 60 6.17 -8.86 -3.04
C LEU A 60 7.46 -8.50 -3.76
N LYS A 61 7.66 -9.11 -4.94
CA LYS A 61 8.95 -9.15 -5.62
C LYS A 61 9.51 -7.73 -5.74
N PRO A 62 10.81 -7.50 -5.48
CA PRO A 62 11.44 -6.18 -5.69
C PRO A 62 11.13 -5.60 -7.08
N LYS A 63 11.00 -6.49 -8.07
CA LYS A 63 10.55 -6.16 -9.43
C LYS A 63 9.19 -5.47 -9.49
N MET A 64 8.22 -5.80 -8.64
CA MET A 64 6.89 -5.17 -8.69
C MET A 64 6.91 -3.73 -8.19
N LYS A 65 7.66 -3.45 -7.12
CA LYS A 65 7.88 -2.06 -6.66
C LYS A 65 8.62 -1.27 -7.75
N GLN A 66 9.71 -1.82 -8.26
CA GLN A 66 10.51 -1.18 -9.30
C GLN A 66 9.70 -0.90 -10.57
N VAL A 67 8.87 -1.83 -11.04
CA VAL A 67 8.01 -1.63 -12.21
C VAL A 67 7.00 -0.50 -11.99
N VAL A 68 6.43 -0.38 -10.80
CA VAL A 68 5.51 0.73 -10.48
C VAL A 68 6.27 2.05 -10.43
N ASP A 69 7.44 2.08 -9.80
CA ASP A 69 8.28 3.28 -9.73
C ASP A 69 8.72 3.74 -11.12
N ASP A 70 9.17 2.81 -11.98
CA ASP A 70 9.57 3.08 -13.35
C ASP A 70 8.39 3.58 -14.21
N MET A 71 7.20 2.99 -14.03
CA MET A 71 5.99 3.41 -14.73
C MET A 71 5.61 4.85 -14.38
N LEU A 72 5.65 5.21 -13.09
CA LEU A 72 5.33 6.57 -12.62
C LEU A 72 6.39 7.59 -13.07
N ALA A 73 7.67 7.21 -13.02
CA ALA A 73 8.78 8.12 -13.33
C ALA A 73 9.02 8.33 -14.83
N TYR A 74 8.78 7.31 -15.66
CA TYR A 74 9.18 7.32 -17.06
C TYR A 74 8.02 7.04 -18.01
N ASP A 75 7.28 5.94 -17.82
CA ASP A 75 6.31 5.48 -18.82
C ASP A 75 5.12 6.43 -18.96
N ILE A 76 4.52 6.86 -17.85
CA ILE A 76 3.40 7.81 -17.87
C ILE A 76 3.85 9.18 -18.44
N PRO A 77 4.94 9.82 -17.98
CA PRO A 77 5.41 11.05 -18.59
C PRO A 77 5.70 10.94 -20.09
N ASN A 78 6.30 9.84 -20.54
CA ASN A 78 6.59 9.61 -21.96
C ASN A 78 5.30 9.41 -22.77
N LEU A 79 4.34 8.66 -22.24
CA LEU A 79 3.02 8.51 -22.83
C LEU A 79 2.31 9.86 -22.97
N LEU A 80 2.33 10.71 -21.94
CA LEU A 80 1.74 12.04 -21.98
C LEU A 80 2.41 12.97 -23.01
N LYS A 81 3.72 12.87 -23.23
CA LYS A 81 4.41 13.60 -24.30
C LYS A 81 3.89 13.21 -25.68
N ASN A 82 3.62 11.92 -25.90
CA ASN A 82 3.08 11.43 -27.17
C ASN A 82 1.65 11.92 -27.41
N PHE A 83 0.82 12.02 -26.36
CA PHE A 83 -0.55 12.57 -26.48
C PHE A 83 -0.59 14.09 -26.67
N LYS A 84 0.43 14.82 -26.20
CA LYS A 84 0.55 16.28 -26.38
C LYS A 84 0.99 16.70 -27.79
N ASN A 85 1.10 15.75 -28.72
CA ASN A 85 1.28 16.02 -30.15
C ASN A 85 -0.05 15.79 -30.91
N PRO A 86 -1.05 16.69 -30.81
CA PRO A 86 -2.30 16.58 -31.57
C PRO A 86 -2.17 16.99 -33.06
N SER A 87 -0.95 17.07 -33.61
CA SER A 87 -0.72 17.49 -35.00
C SER A 87 0.39 16.68 -35.66
N LEU A 88 0.04 15.44 -36.01
CA LEU A 88 0.31 14.84 -37.32
C LEU A 88 -1.02 14.31 -37.86
#